data_AF-A0A7Y3AX69-F1
#
_entry.id   AF-A0A7Y3AX69-F1
#
_cell.length_a   1.000
_cell.length_b   1.000
_cell.length_c   1.000
_cell.angle_alpha   90.00
_cell.angle_beta   90.00
_cell.angle_gamma   90.00
#
_symmetry.space_group_name_H-M   'P 1'
#
loop_
_entity.id
_entity.type
_entity.pdbx_description
1 polymer ?
#
loop_
_entity_poly.entity_id
_entity_poly.type
_entity_poly.pdbx_seq_one_letter_code
_entity_poly.pdbx_strand_id
1 'polypeptide(L)'
;MADQQTPKATSSNDEIDLGQLFNMIGRGFKNLFNWFLRAFLYFKKNFFILLALVIVGGLIAFGLNQIIVKKLKTEVIVKPNLESKDYLYDVVNEIQAKIKSGDTVFFNEIGFKDAILKGYDIEIEEILVNNTSEDNLEYLELLEKFQDNGLVSDIIRSELLNKSSLEHRITFTYKDAENGPKFTKKVMEYINSNN
;
A
#
# COMPACT_ATOMS: atom_id res chain seq x y z
N MET A 1 19.44 -73.82 26.18
CA MET A 1 19.37 -73.87 24.71
C MET A 1 18.53 -72.68 24.29
N ALA A 2 19.12 -71.76 23.54
CA ALA A 2 18.44 -70.61 22.98
C ALA A 2 17.95 -70.98 21.58
N ASP A 3 16.73 -70.56 21.22
CA ASP A 3 16.27 -70.29 19.86
C ASP A 3 15.09 -69.29 19.99
N GLN A 4 15.38 -67.99 19.86
CA GLN A 4 15.20 -67.15 18.66
C GLN A 4 13.77 -66.59 18.48
N GLN A 5 13.64 -65.29 18.80
CA GLN A 5 12.57 -64.41 18.37
C GLN A 5 12.59 -64.27 16.84
N THR A 6 11.41 -64.25 16.19
CA THR A 6 11.20 -63.46 14.96
C THR A 6 9.79 -62.86 14.93
N PRO A 7 9.62 -61.70 14.29
CA PRO A 7 8.63 -60.71 14.67
C PRO A 7 7.34 -60.76 13.82
N LYS A 8 6.33 -60.13 14.41
CA LYS A 8 5.03 -59.73 13.85
C LYS A 8 5.18 -59.16 12.43
N ALA A 9 4.81 -59.94 11.42
CA ALA A 9 4.51 -59.42 10.09
C ALA A 9 3.00 -59.22 9.98
N THR A 10 2.54 -58.00 10.27
CA THR A 10 1.31 -57.48 9.68
C THR A 10 1.58 -57.34 8.19
N SER A 11 1.24 -58.36 7.42
CA SER A 11 1.10 -58.23 5.97
C SER A 11 -0.18 -57.43 5.73
N SER A 12 -0.06 -56.11 5.80
CA SER A 12 -0.99 -55.22 5.14
C SER A 12 -1.01 -55.65 3.67
N ASN A 13 -2.18 -56.06 3.19
CA ASN A 13 -2.46 -56.11 1.77
C ASN A 13 -2.39 -54.67 1.24
N ASP A 14 -1.17 -54.17 1.04
CA ASP A 14 -0.82 -52.87 0.46
C ASP A 14 -0.85 -52.95 -1.08
N GLU A 15 -1.85 -53.62 -1.64
CA GLU A 15 -2.25 -53.34 -3.01
C GLU A 15 -3.14 -52.11 -2.95
N ILE A 16 -2.61 -50.95 -3.36
CA ILE A 16 -3.45 -49.81 -3.73
C ILE A 16 -4.28 -50.29 -4.93
N ASP A 17 -5.51 -50.69 -4.67
CA ASP A 17 -6.45 -51.04 -5.74
C ASP A 17 -6.79 -49.76 -6.50
N LEU A 18 -6.08 -49.56 -7.61
CA LEU A 18 -6.29 -48.46 -8.54
C LEU A 18 -7.74 -48.41 -9.06
N GLY A 19 -8.44 -49.55 -9.06
CA GLY A 19 -9.87 -49.62 -9.36
C GLY A 19 -10.73 -48.94 -8.30
N GLN A 20 -10.39 -49.06 -7.01
CA GLN A 20 -11.08 -48.36 -5.93
C GLN A 20 -10.84 -46.85 -6.00
N LEU A 21 -9.61 -46.43 -6.32
CA LEU A 21 -9.26 -45.02 -6.52
C LEU A 21 -10.01 -44.42 -7.71
N PHE A 22 -10.06 -45.12 -8.85
CA PHE A 22 -10.80 -44.67 -10.03
C PHE A 22 -12.30 -44.56 -9.77
N ASN A 23 -12.88 -45.50 -9.01
CA ASN A 23 -14.27 -45.44 -8.57
C ASN A 23 -14.55 -44.30 -7.59
N MET A 24 -13.59 -43.90 -6.77
CA MET A 24 -13.71 -42.75 -5.87
C MET A 24 -13.67 -41.43 -6.66
N ILE A 25 -12.74 -41.32 -7.59
CA ILE A 25 -12.62 -40.17 -8.50
C ILE A 25 -13.88 -40.02 -9.36
N GLY A 26 -14.37 -41.12 -9.96
CA GLY A 26 -15.59 -41.13 -10.77
C GLY A 26 -16.83 -40.69 -9.98
N ARG A 27 -16.93 -41.07 -8.70
CA ARG A 27 -17.99 -40.57 -7.80
C ARG A 27 -17.85 -39.08 -7.52
N GLY A 28 -16.62 -38.56 -7.33
CA GLY A 28 -16.35 -37.13 -7.19
C GLY A 28 -16.80 -36.32 -8.41
N PHE A 29 -16.41 -36.75 -9.62
CA PHE A 29 -16.83 -36.12 -10.86
C PHE A 29 -18.34 -36.16 -11.09
N LYS A 30 -18.99 -37.28 -10.76
CA LYS A 30 -20.46 -37.39 -10.85
C LYS A 30 -21.17 -36.39 -9.93
N ASN A 31 -20.66 -36.21 -8.71
CA ASN A 31 -21.22 -35.25 -7.76
C ASN A 31 -21.00 -33.81 -8.23
N LEU A 32 -19.82 -33.50 -8.76
CA LEU A 32 -19.51 -32.19 -9.33
C LEU A 32 -20.41 -31.87 -10.54
N PHE A 33 -20.59 -32.84 -11.43
CA PHE A 33 -21.47 -32.68 -12.59
C PHE A 33 -22.93 -32.49 -12.19
N ASN A 34 -23.41 -33.25 -11.20
CA ASN A 34 -24.75 -33.05 -10.64
C ASN A 34 -24.93 -31.68 -10.00
N TRP A 35 -23.91 -31.17 -9.30
CA TRP A 35 -23.93 -29.81 -8.74
C TRP A 35 -24.00 -28.77 -9.86
N PHE A 36 -23.17 -28.91 -10.90
CA PHE A 36 -23.16 -28.03 -12.05
C PHE A 36 -24.51 -28.02 -12.80
N LEU A 37 -25.11 -29.20 -13.02
CA LEU A 37 -26.45 -29.31 -13.62
C LEU A 37 -27.51 -28.61 -12.76
N ARG A 38 -27.47 -28.78 -11.44
CA ARG A 38 -28.40 -28.09 -10.53
C ARG A 38 -28.21 -26.57 -10.59
N ALA A 39 -26.97 -26.10 -10.59
CA ALA A 39 -26.66 -24.68 -10.78
C ALA A 39 -27.22 -24.19 -12.11
N PHE A 40 -26.94 -24.88 -13.22
CA PHE A 40 -27.45 -24.53 -14.54
C PHE A 40 -28.98 -24.48 -14.60
N LEU A 41 -29.68 -25.47 -14.01
CA LEU A 41 -31.14 -25.47 -13.93
C LEU A 41 -31.67 -24.31 -13.08
N TYR A 42 -30.97 -23.94 -12.01
CA TYR A 42 -31.30 -22.76 -11.21
C TYR A 42 -31.13 -21.46 -12.02
N PHE A 43 -30.01 -21.28 -12.72
CA PHE A 43 -29.78 -20.14 -13.61
C PHE A 43 -30.88 -20.03 -14.68
N LYS A 44 -31.27 -21.15 -15.29
CA LYS A 44 -32.36 -21.19 -16.28
C LYS A 44 -33.72 -20.85 -15.66
N LYS A 45 -34.06 -21.43 -14.51
CA LYS A 45 -35.35 -21.22 -13.84
C LYS A 45 -35.50 -19.79 -13.31
N ASN A 46 -34.42 -19.24 -12.75
CA ASN A 46 -34.38 -17.93 -12.11
C ASN A 46 -33.78 -16.86 -13.02
N PHE A 47 -33.74 -17.08 -14.34
CA PHE A 47 -33.09 -16.19 -15.29
C PHE A 47 -33.53 -14.72 -15.15
N PHE A 48 -34.83 -14.46 -15.03
CA PHE A 48 -35.37 -13.10 -14.88
C PHE A 48 -34.94 -12.43 -13.56
N ILE A 49 -34.88 -13.19 -12.46
CA ILE A 49 -34.45 -12.66 -11.15
C ILE A 49 -32.95 -12.33 -11.20
N LEU A 50 -32.15 -13.20 -11.81
CA LEU A 50 -30.72 -12.97 -11.98
C LEU A 50 -30.45 -11.79 -12.93
N LEU A 51 -31.24 -11.65 -13.98
CA LEU A 51 -31.17 -10.51 -14.89
C LEU A 51 -31.48 -9.20 -14.16
N ALA A 52 -32.53 -9.17 -13.34
CA ALA A 52 -32.84 -8.02 -12.50
C ALA A 52 -31.69 -7.70 -11.53
N LEU A 53 -31.08 -8.71 -10.92
CA LEU A 53 -29.94 -8.54 -10.01
C LEU A 53 -28.72 -7.94 -10.74
N VAL A 54 -28.43 -8.38 -11.97
CA VAL A 54 -27.36 -7.83 -12.80
C VAL A 54 -27.64 -6.36 -13.13
N ILE A 55 -28.88 -6.00 -13.47
CA ILE A 55 -29.26 -4.61 -13.75
C ILE A 55 -29.08 -3.75 -12.49
N VAL A 56 -29.56 -4.21 -11.33
CA VAL A 56 -29.39 -3.50 -10.05
C VAL A 56 -27.92 -3.33 -9.71
N GLY A 57 -27.12 -4.40 -9.84
CA GLY A 57 -25.67 -4.34 -9.63
C GLY A 57 -25.00 -3.35 -10.59
N GLY A 58 -25.42 -3.31 -11.85
CA GLY A 58 -24.93 -2.36 -12.84
C GLY A 58 -25.29 -0.91 -12.50
N LEU A 59 -26.51 -0.66 -12.03
CA LEU A 59 -26.95 0.67 -11.58
C LEU A 59 -26.15 1.14 -10.35
N ILE A 60 -25.93 0.24 -9.38
CA ILE A 60 -25.10 0.52 -8.20
C ILE A 60 -23.65 0.82 -8.64
N ALA A 61 -23.07 -0.01 -9.50
CA ALA A 61 -21.71 0.19 -10.00
C ALA A 61 -21.57 1.52 -10.75
N PHE A 62 -22.55 1.88 -11.57
CA PHE A 62 -22.58 3.17 -12.25
C PHE A 62 -22.68 4.33 -11.26
N GLY A 63 -23.55 4.24 -10.26
CA GLY A 63 -23.68 5.24 -9.20
C GLY A 63 -22.40 5.43 -8.39
N LEU A 64 -21.73 4.34 -8.01
CA LEU A 64 -20.45 4.37 -7.31
C LEU A 64 -19.33 4.99 -8.17
N ASN A 65 -19.30 4.68 -9.47
CA ASN A 65 -18.30 5.23 -10.39
C ASN A 65 -18.41 6.77 -10.53
N GLN A 66 -19.58 7.36 -10.34
CA GLN A 66 -19.75 8.82 -10.32
C GLN A 66 -19.21 9.47 -9.03
N ILE A 67 -19.18 8.72 -7.92
CA ILE A 67 -18.69 9.21 -6.62
C ILE A 67 -17.17 9.09 -6.56
N ILE A 68 -16.60 8.07 -7.20
CA ILE A 68 -15.15 7.87 -7.31
C ILE A 68 -14.60 8.88 -8.32
N VAL A 69 -14.37 10.10 -7.86
CA VAL A 69 -13.73 11.12 -8.70
C VAL A 69 -12.31 10.67 -8.98
N LYS A 70 -11.94 10.57 -10.26
CA LYS A 70 -10.55 10.31 -10.68
C LYS A 70 -9.67 11.41 -10.09
N LYS A 71 -8.90 11.04 -9.08
CA LYS A 71 -7.91 11.93 -8.47
C LYS A 71 -6.61 11.81 -9.27
N LEU A 72 -6.10 12.94 -9.73
CA LEU A 72 -4.75 13.09 -10.26
C LEU A 72 -3.78 13.26 -9.09
N LYS A 73 -2.54 12.82 -9.28
CA LYS A 73 -1.49 12.96 -8.27
C LYS A 73 -0.25 13.66 -8.84
N THR A 74 0.39 14.48 -8.02
CA THR A 74 1.74 15.00 -8.22
C THR A 74 2.57 14.65 -7.00
N GLU A 75 3.71 14.03 -7.22
CA GLU A 75 4.65 13.65 -6.17
C GLU A 75 5.86 14.58 -6.22
N VAL A 76 6.25 15.12 -5.07
CA VAL A 76 7.43 15.98 -4.91
C VAL A 76 8.37 15.32 -3.92
N ILE A 77 9.61 15.10 -4.34
CA ILE A 77 10.67 14.59 -3.45
C ILE A 77 11.36 15.78 -2.82
N VAL A 78 11.43 15.79 -1.49
CA VAL A 78 12.02 16.87 -0.70
C VAL A 78 13.07 16.30 0.24
N LYS A 79 14.11 17.10 0.48
CA LYS A 79 15.15 16.81 1.47
C LYS A 79 15.12 17.89 2.54
N PRO A 80 14.49 17.66 3.71
CA PRO A 80 14.50 18.62 4.80
C PRO A 80 15.91 18.79 5.35
N ASN A 81 16.18 19.96 5.94
CA ASN A 81 17.38 20.12 6.75
C ASN A 81 17.29 19.22 7.99
N LEU A 82 18.43 18.78 8.54
CA LEU A 82 18.52 17.77 9.61
C LEU A 82 17.65 18.11 10.84
N GLU A 83 17.52 19.41 11.16
CA GLU A 83 16.74 19.90 12.31
C GLU A 83 15.27 20.22 11.96
N SER A 84 14.88 20.18 10.69
CA SER A 84 13.59 20.68 10.20
C SER A 84 12.65 19.57 9.73
N LYS A 85 12.99 18.29 9.98
CA LYS A 85 12.15 17.15 9.59
C LYS A 85 10.76 17.24 10.22
N ASP A 86 10.67 17.34 11.54
CA ASP A 86 9.39 17.36 12.24
C ASP A 86 8.55 18.58 11.84
N TYR A 87 9.21 19.72 11.67
CA TYR A 87 8.59 20.94 11.16
C TYR A 87 7.95 20.75 9.77
N LEU A 88 8.63 20.05 8.85
CA LEU A 88 8.06 19.75 7.54
C LEU A 88 6.75 18.96 7.65
N TYR A 89 6.70 17.96 8.55
CA TYR A 89 5.49 17.18 8.78
C TYR A 89 4.37 18.04 9.38
N ASP A 90 4.68 18.89 10.34
CA ASP A 90 3.72 19.79 10.98
C ASP A 90 3.11 20.77 9.96
N VAL A 91 3.94 21.38 9.11
CA VAL A 91 3.47 22.29 8.06
C VAL A 91 2.58 21.58 7.05
N VAL A 92 2.96 20.38 6.59
CA VAL A 92 2.13 19.59 5.67
C VAL A 92 0.78 19.23 6.32
N ASN A 93 0.80 18.82 7.60
CA ASN A 93 -0.41 18.49 8.35
C ASN A 93 -1.33 19.71 8.56
N GLU A 94 -0.75 20.88 8.82
CA GLU A 94 -1.51 22.13 8.94
C GLU A 94 -2.19 22.49 7.61
N ILE A 95 -1.45 22.42 6.50
CA ILE A 95 -2.00 22.68 5.16
C ILE A 95 -3.11 21.68 4.85
N GLN A 96 -2.92 20.40 5.16
CA GLN A 96 -3.94 19.37 5.00
C GLN A 96 -5.20 19.67 5.84
N ALA A 97 -5.04 20.15 7.07
CA ALA A 97 -6.16 20.59 7.90
C ALA A 97 -6.90 21.80 7.28
N LYS A 98 -6.16 22.76 6.72
CA LYS A 98 -6.72 23.93 6.02
C LYS A 98 -7.46 23.56 4.73
N ILE A 99 -6.99 22.55 3.99
CA ILE A 99 -7.72 21.99 2.84
C ILE A 99 -9.05 21.40 3.31
N LYS A 100 -9.03 20.60 4.38
CA LYS A 100 -10.22 19.93 4.94
C LYS A 100 -11.23 20.91 5.52
N SER A 101 -10.78 21.97 6.18
CA SER A 101 -11.66 23.03 6.70
C SER A 101 -12.18 23.97 5.62
N GLY A 102 -11.59 23.95 4.42
CA GLY A 102 -11.96 24.84 3.33
C GLY A 102 -11.51 26.28 3.54
N ASP A 103 -10.34 26.49 4.17
CA ASP A 103 -9.81 27.82 4.51
C ASP A 103 -9.37 28.61 3.27
N THR A 104 -10.33 29.26 2.61
CA THR A 104 -10.06 30.06 1.40
C THR A 104 -9.17 31.28 1.66
N VAL A 105 -9.07 31.77 2.90
CA VAL A 105 -8.27 32.96 3.23
C VAL A 105 -6.79 32.63 3.06
N PHE A 106 -6.34 31.55 3.69
CA PHE A 106 -4.97 31.07 3.57
C PHE A 106 -4.57 30.80 2.10
N PHE A 107 -5.40 30.12 1.33
CA PHE A 107 -5.07 29.80 -0.06
C PHE A 107 -5.01 31.04 -0.95
N ASN A 108 -5.86 32.05 -0.68
CA ASN A 108 -5.78 33.34 -1.34
C ASN A 108 -4.46 34.08 -1.02
N GLU A 109 -3.99 34.01 0.23
CA GLU A 109 -2.73 34.63 0.67
C GLU A 109 -1.51 34.02 -0.02
N ILE A 110 -1.45 32.69 -0.15
CA ILE A 110 -0.37 32.00 -0.88
C ILE A 110 -0.52 32.10 -2.42
N GLY A 111 -1.51 32.86 -2.90
CA GLY A 111 -1.68 33.16 -4.32
C GLY A 111 -2.43 32.11 -5.13
N PHE A 112 -3.21 31.24 -4.47
CA PHE A 112 -4.12 30.28 -5.09
C PHE A 112 -5.57 30.76 -4.94
N LYS A 113 -5.98 31.64 -5.88
CA LYS A 113 -7.29 32.34 -5.84
C LYS A 113 -8.46 31.54 -6.43
N ASP A 114 -8.15 30.50 -7.17
CA ASP A 114 -9.12 29.57 -7.75
C ASP A 114 -9.10 28.28 -6.95
N ALA A 115 -10.11 28.02 -6.14
CA ALA A 115 -10.88 26.79 -6.26
C ALA A 115 -11.61 26.42 -4.97
N ILE A 116 -12.77 25.83 -5.19
CA ILE A 116 -13.39 24.87 -4.30
C ILE A 116 -12.33 23.80 -3.97
N LEU A 117 -11.80 23.82 -2.74
CA LEU A 117 -10.76 22.91 -2.25
C LEU A 117 -11.22 21.44 -2.17
N LYS A 118 -12.49 21.16 -2.49
CA LYS A 118 -13.12 19.85 -2.40
C LYS A 118 -12.50 18.85 -3.38
N GLY A 119 -11.57 18.04 -2.88
CA GLY A 119 -10.88 17.01 -3.65
C GLY A 119 -9.39 17.25 -3.81
N TYR A 120 -8.87 18.32 -3.21
CA TYR A 120 -7.46 18.47 -2.92
C TYR A 120 -7.11 17.67 -1.66
N ASP A 121 -5.89 17.15 -1.61
CA ASP A 121 -5.32 16.35 -0.52
C ASP A 121 -3.81 16.54 -0.56
N ILE A 122 -3.16 16.57 0.61
CA ILE A 122 -1.71 16.54 0.73
C ILE A 122 -1.30 15.54 1.83
N GLU A 123 -0.30 14.73 1.52
CA GLU A 123 0.25 13.70 2.40
C GLU A 123 1.78 13.70 2.31
N ILE A 124 2.46 13.32 3.38
CA ILE A 124 3.92 13.23 3.44
C ILE A 124 4.34 11.86 3.98
N GLU A 125 5.30 11.22 3.32
CA GLU A 125 5.83 9.91 3.68
C GLU A 125 7.35 9.87 3.56
N GLU A 126 8.01 9.03 4.36
CA GLU A 126 9.44 8.76 4.22
C GLU A 126 9.70 7.86 3.01
N ILE A 127 10.73 8.18 2.23
CA ILE A 127 11.19 7.29 1.17
C ILE A 127 12.15 6.29 1.80
N LEU A 128 11.67 5.07 2.02
CA LEU A 128 12.53 3.96 2.42
C LEU A 128 13.45 3.59 1.25
N VAL A 129 14.64 4.17 1.24
CA VAL A 129 15.72 3.69 0.37
C VAL A 129 16.16 2.36 0.97
N ASN A 130 16.08 1.29 0.18
CA ASN A 130 16.66 0.00 0.51
C ASN A 130 18.18 0.13 0.51
N ASN A 131 18.74 0.80 1.50
CA ASN A 131 20.15 0.76 1.79
C ASN A 131 20.44 -0.69 2.19
N THR A 132 21.17 -1.42 1.35
CA THR A 132 21.61 -2.78 1.64
C THR A 132 22.20 -2.79 3.03
N SER A 133 21.76 -3.72 3.89
CA SER A 133 22.13 -3.77 5.30
C SER A 133 23.64 -3.75 5.57
N GLU A 134 24.45 -4.10 4.58
CA GLU A 134 25.92 -4.06 4.61
C GLU A 134 26.49 -2.66 4.80
N ASP A 135 26.00 -1.65 4.06
CA ASP A 135 26.48 -0.26 4.18
C ASP A 135 26.25 0.26 5.61
N ASN A 136 25.06 0.00 6.17
CA ASN A 136 24.72 0.44 7.52
C ASN A 136 25.57 -0.27 8.59
N LEU A 137 25.93 -1.54 8.37
CA LEU A 137 26.83 -2.28 9.27
C LEU A 137 28.25 -1.69 9.29
N GLU A 138 28.79 -1.33 8.12
CA GLU A 138 30.13 -0.74 8.01
C GLU A 138 30.23 0.57 8.81
N TYR A 139 29.22 1.44 8.71
CA TYR A 139 29.20 2.68 9.49
C TYR A 139 29.02 2.46 10.99
N LEU A 140 28.23 1.46 11.40
CA LEU A 140 28.12 1.09 12.83
C LEU A 140 29.46 0.58 13.38
N GLU A 141 30.21 -0.18 12.58
CA GLU A 141 31.56 -0.64 12.93
C GLU A 141 32.55 0.54 13.02
N LEU A 142 32.46 1.52 12.12
CA LEU A 142 33.26 2.74 12.19
C LEU A 142 32.90 3.56 13.44
N LEU A 143 31.62 3.67 13.80
CA LEU A 143 31.21 4.34 15.04
C LEU A 143 31.79 3.68 16.29
N GLU A 144 31.79 2.35 16.33
CA GLU A 144 32.38 1.59 17.43
C GLU A 144 33.89 1.84 17.53
N LYS A 145 34.61 1.80 16.40
CA LYS A 145 36.06 2.04 16.33
C LYS A 145 36.48 3.45 16.73
N PHE A 146 35.62 4.44 16.52
CA PHE A 146 35.92 5.85 16.79
C PHE A 146 35.14 6.44 17.96
N GLN A 147 34.51 5.60 18.80
CA GLN A 147 33.71 6.05 19.95
C GLN A 147 34.51 6.93 20.93
N ASP A 148 35.81 6.66 21.08
CA ASP A 148 36.71 7.42 21.97
C ASP A 148 37.14 8.77 21.38
N ASN A 149 36.88 9.02 20.09
CA ASN A 149 37.17 10.27 19.40
C ASN A 149 35.88 11.04 19.12
N GLY A 150 35.46 11.88 20.07
CA GLY A 150 34.19 12.64 20.00
C GLY A 150 33.90 13.26 18.63
N LEU A 151 34.86 14.03 18.09
CA LEU A 151 34.72 14.69 16.78
C LEU A 151 34.50 13.70 15.62
N VAL A 152 35.13 12.53 15.63
CA VAL A 152 35.01 11.55 14.55
C VAL A 152 33.68 10.81 14.68
N SER A 153 33.27 10.47 15.90
CA SER A 153 31.98 9.85 16.16
C SER A 153 30.80 10.76 15.77
N ASP A 154 30.92 12.06 16.00
CA ASP A 154 29.90 13.05 15.62
C ASP A 154 29.77 13.18 14.10
N ILE A 155 30.91 13.20 13.37
CA ILE A 155 30.92 13.24 11.91
C ILE A 155 30.29 11.96 11.34
N ILE A 156 30.68 10.78 11.81
CA ILE A 156 30.15 9.51 11.31
C ILE A 156 28.65 9.38 11.64
N ARG A 157 28.21 9.79 12.84
CA ARG A 157 26.78 9.84 13.19
C ARG A 157 26.02 10.78 12.27
N SER A 158 26.57 11.95 11.98
CA SER A 158 25.94 12.92 11.09
C SER A 158 25.76 12.35 9.69
N GLU A 159 26.74 11.61 9.16
CA GLU A 159 26.65 10.98 7.83
C GLU A 159 25.69 9.79 7.80
N LEU A 160 25.61 9.02 8.88
CA LEU A 160 24.62 7.95 9.05
C LEU A 160 23.18 8.50 9.10
N LEU A 161 22.96 9.53 9.92
CA LEU A 161 21.66 10.21 10.04
C LEU A 161 21.28 10.92 8.74
N ASN A 162 22.27 11.48 8.03
CA ASN A 162 22.14 11.97 6.67
C ASN A 162 21.64 10.78 5.82
N LYS A 163 22.44 9.76 5.49
CA LYS A 163 22.01 8.65 4.61
C LYS A 163 20.67 7.95 4.93
N SER A 164 20.29 7.82 6.20
CA SER A 164 19.14 7.01 6.63
C SER A 164 17.77 7.70 6.46
N SER A 165 17.70 9.03 6.30
CA SER A 165 16.42 9.75 6.43
C SER A 165 16.19 10.93 5.47
N LEU A 166 16.92 11.02 4.35
CA LEU A 166 17.00 12.29 3.60
C LEU A 166 15.79 12.64 2.79
N GLU A 167 15.15 11.66 2.20
CA GLU A 167 14.17 11.95 1.18
C GLU A 167 12.79 11.63 1.69
N HIS A 168 11.95 12.66 1.65
CA HIS A 168 10.54 12.56 1.94
C HIS A 168 9.78 12.81 0.65
N ARG A 169 8.63 12.14 0.52
CA ARG A 169 7.71 12.32 -0.58
C ARG A 169 6.50 13.07 -0.09
N ILE A 170 6.24 14.23 -0.70
CA ILE A 170 4.97 14.93 -0.53
C ILE A 170 4.09 14.57 -1.73
N THR A 171 2.95 13.96 -1.44
CA THR A 171 1.95 13.56 -2.43
C THR A 171 0.80 14.54 -2.43
N PHE A 172 0.64 15.26 -3.53
CA PHE A 172 -0.49 16.14 -3.78
C PHE A 172 -1.51 15.42 -4.63
N THR A 173 -2.76 15.41 -4.16
CA THR A 173 -3.85 14.77 -4.87
C THR A 173 -4.92 15.79 -5.18
N TYR A 174 -5.44 15.81 -6.41
CA TYR A 174 -6.42 16.81 -6.87
C TYR A 174 -7.29 16.30 -8.01
N LYS A 175 -8.40 16.98 -8.29
CA LYS A 175 -9.33 16.59 -9.38
C LYS A 175 -9.07 17.30 -10.70
N ASP A 176 -8.49 18.49 -10.63
CA ASP A 176 -8.34 19.41 -11.75
C ASP A 176 -6.92 19.31 -12.33
N ALA A 177 -6.81 18.99 -13.62
CA ALA A 177 -5.53 18.83 -14.31
C ALA A 177 -4.78 20.14 -14.54
N GLU A 178 -5.49 21.27 -14.59
CA GLU A 178 -4.91 22.59 -14.85
C GLU A 178 -4.53 23.31 -13.56
N ASN A 179 -5.41 23.27 -12.56
CA ASN A 179 -5.23 23.95 -11.27
C ASN A 179 -4.44 23.11 -10.27
N GLY A 180 -4.42 21.78 -10.41
CA GLY A 180 -3.63 20.89 -9.57
C GLY A 180 -2.14 21.20 -9.54
N PRO A 181 -1.45 21.26 -10.70
CA PRO A 181 -0.03 21.64 -10.74
C PRO A 181 0.22 23.06 -10.21
N LYS A 182 -0.69 24.01 -10.47
CA LYS A 182 -0.60 25.39 -9.93
C LYS A 182 -0.67 25.37 -8.40
N PHE A 183 -1.62 24.61 -7.84
CA PHE A 183 -1.76 24.41 -6.40
C PHE A 183 -0.49 23.82 -5.78
N THR A 184 0.01 22.72 -6.33
CA THR A 184 1.26 22.09 -5.85
C THR A 184 2.41 23.09 -5.85
N LYS A 185 2.58 23.86 -6.93
CA LYS A 185 3.63 24.89 -6.99
C LYS A 185 3.47 25.95 -5.90
N LYS A 186 2.25 26.45 -5.66
CA LYS A 186 1.98 27.46 -4.63
C LYS A 186 2.19 26.96 -3.21
N VAL A 187 1.75 25.74 -2.92
CA VAL A 187 2.00 25.11 -1.62
C VAL A 187 3.51 24.88 -1.41
N MET A 188 4.23 24.42 -2.43
CA MET A 188 5.69 24.26 -2.32
C MET A 188 6.42 25.59 -2.16
N GLU A 189 6.00 26.65 -2.84
CA GLU A 189 6.52 28.01 -2.63
C GLU A 189 6.32 28.46 -1.18
N TYR A 190 5.15 28.21 -0.60
CA TYR A 190 4.87 28.51 0.81
C TYR A 190 5.77 27.72 1.76
N ILE A 191 5.86 26.39 1.61
CA ILE A 191 6.71 25.52 2.44
C ILE A 191 8.17 25.98 2.40
N ASN A 192 8.69 26.32 1.22
CA ASN A 192 10.08 26.78 1.05
C ASN A 192 10.32 28.21 1.57
N SER A 193 9.28 29.05 1.61
CA SER A 193 9.39 30.43 2.13
C SER A 193 9.29 30.50 3.65
N ASN A 194 8.74 29.45 4.27
CA ASN A 194 8.51 29.38 5.70
C ASN A 194 9.78 28.84 6.37
N ASN A 195 10.73 29.75 6.62
CA ASN A 195 12.00 29.49 7.30
C ASN A 195 11.81 29.37 8.81
#